data_AF-M7SPE4-F1
#
_entry.id   AF-M7SPE4-F1
#
_cell.length_a   1.000
_cell.length_b   1.000
_cell.length_c   1.000
_cell.angle_alpha   90.00
_cell.angle_beta   90.00
_cell.angle_gamma   90.00
#
_symmetry.space_group_name_H-M   'P 1'
#
loop_
_entity.id
_entity.type
_entity.pdbx_description
1 polymer ?
#
loop_
_entity_poly.entity_id
_entity_poly.type
_entity_poly.pdbx_seq_one_letter_code
_entity_poly.pdbx_strand_id
1 'polypeptide(L)'
;MRASVASVFLSSLALGFSLVEGANLRRRQDSAITVTYTVTEAAPTPTTYDWAAGATKNVPIHSSCNATQRALLSRGLDDAVKLASHAKDHVLRFGNSSEFYTKYFGSAPTAEVIGWYDRIVSGDKGNIWFRCDDIDGNCQQDGWAGHWRGENATQETVICPLSFTTRQPLEGLCGYGYQVATGKLNFYFGSDLIHRLLHIPSVGEGAAEHYADTYTECLELAVSDPALAVRNSHTLQYFALDVYAYDIAVPGEGCTGRVSEESSSAEPTATATETETATPTETAATECHTHADGTEHCT
;
A
#
# COMPACT_ATOMS: atom_id res chain seq x y z
N MET A 1 -10.66 -6.00 -49.53
CA MET A 1 -11.88 -6.76 -49.92
C MET A 1 -12.81 -6.70 -48.72
N ARG A 2 -13.80 -5.78 -48.69
CA ARG A 2 -15.25 -6.02 -48.90
C ARG A 2 -15.80 -7.11 -47.96
N ALA A 3 -16.86 -6.94 -47.17
CA ALA A 3 -17.94 -5.95 -47.19
C ALA A 3 -18.64 -5.83 -45.82
N SER A 4 -19.26 -4.67 -45.63
CA SER A 4 -20.24 -4.29 -44.60
C SER A 4 -21.65 -4.64 -45.09
N VAL A 5 -22.59 -5.01 -44.20
CA VAL A 5 -24.03 -4.91 -44.46
C VAL A 5 -24.79 -4.56 -43.17
N ALA A 6 -25.36 -3.36 -43.16
CA ALA A 6 -26.46 -2.94 -42.28
C ALA A 6 -27.80 -3.19 -43.00
N SER A 7 -28.89 -3.40 -42.26
CA SER A 7 -30.25 -3.42 -42.81
C SER A 7 -31.20 -2.66 -41.89
N VAL A 8 -31.77 -1.58 -42.43
CA VAL A 8 -32.86 -0.78 -41.89
C VAL A 8 -34.08 -1.11 -42.75
N PHE A 9 -35.20 -1.48 -42.12
CA PHE A 9 -36.50 -1.62 -42.78
C PHE A 9 -37.39 -0.44 -42.40
N LEU A 10 -37.76 0.40 -43.38
CA LEU A 10 -38.96 1.23 -43.32
C LEU A 10 -39.82 0.88 -44.54
N SER A 11 -41.11 0.62 -44.31
CA SER A 11 -42.10 0.35 -45.35
C SER A 11 -43.38 1.12 -45.06
N SER A 12 -44.02 1.56 -46.16
CA SER A 12 -45.46 1.76 -46.42
C SER A 12 -45.75 3.18 -46.96
N LEU A 13 -46.02 3.36 -48.27
CA LEU A 13 -47.22 3.10 -49.09
C LEU A 13 -48.35 4.13 -48.90
N ALA A 14 -48.78 4.81 -49.97
CA ALA A 14 -50.19 4.95 -50.38
C ALA A 14 -50.37 5.82 -51.65
N LEU A 15 -50.96 5.23 -52.69
CA LEU A 15 -51.61 5.91 -53.82
C LEU A 15 -53.12 5.69 -53.68
N GLY A 16 -53.88 6.77 -53.72
CA GLY A 16 -55.33 6.77 -53.55
C GLY A 16 -56.08 6.42 -54.83
N PHE A 17 -57.19 5.70 -54.67
CA PHE A 17 -58.27 5.62 -55.65
C PHE A 17 -59.60 5.88 -54.93
N SER A 18 -60.41 6.76 -55.51
CA SER A 18 -61.77 7.08 -55.07
C SER A 18 -62.78 6.25 -55.86
N LEU A 19 -63.77 5.68 -55.17
CA LEU A 19 -65.06 5.30 -55.74
C LEU A 19 -66.15 5.65 -54.74
N VAL A 20 -67.15 6.39 -55.22
CA VAL A 20 -68.44 6.66 -54.59
C VAL A 20 -69.45 5.74 -55.26
N GLU A 21 -70.32 5.09 -54.49
CA GLU A 21 -71.78 5.00 -54.75
C GLU A 21 -72.44 4.19 -53.61
N GLY A 22 -73.68 4.55 -53.29
CA GLY A 22 -74.34 4.23 -52.03
C GLY A 22 -75.10 2.90 -51.96
N ALA A 23 -75.31 2.47 -50.73
CA ALA A 23 -76.30 1.47 -50.35
C ALA A 23 -76.87 1.83 -48.97
N ASN A 24 -78.19 2.03 -48.91
CA ASN A 24 -78.95 2.16 -47.67
C ASN A 24 -78.90 0.84 -46.90
N LEU A 25 -78.20 0.81 -45.76
CA LEU A 25 -78.27 -0.28 -44.80
C LEU A 25 -78.59 0.26 -43.41
N ARG A 26 -79.60 -0.38 -42.81
CA ARG A 26 -80.17 -0.15 -41.49
C ARG A 26 -79.10 0.14 -40.44
N ARG A 27 -79.37 1.12 -39.58
CA ARG A 27 -78.63 1.43 -38.36
C ARG A 27 -78.52 0.19 -37.48
N ARG A 28 -77.43 -0.57 -37.62
CA ARG A 28 -77.00 -1.57 -36.63
C ARG A 28 -76.32 -0.77 -35.54
N GLN A 29 -76.84 -0.82 -34.31
CA GLN A 29 -76.09 -0.32 -33.16
C GLN A 29 -74.86 -1.21 -33.02
N ASP A 30 -73.72 -0.75 -33.51
CA ASP A 30 -72.42 -1.31 -33.16
C ASP A 30 -72.22 -1.05 -31.68
N SER A 31 -72.53 -2.07 -30.87
CA SER A 31 -72.11 -2.10 -29.48
C SER A 31 -70.60 -2.25 -29.50
N ALA A 32 -69.87 -1.13 -29.41
CA ALA A 32 -68.43 -1.15 -29.24
C ALA A 32 -68.14 -1.84 -27.90
N ILE A 33 -67.71 -3.10 -27.95
CA ILE A 33 -67.21 -3.82 -26.78
C ILE A 33 -65.82 -3.26 -26.51
N THR A 34 -65.71 -2.33 -25.57
CA THR A 34 -64.42 -1.87 -25.06
C THR A 34 -63.83 -2.98 -24.20
N VAL A 35 -62.82 -3.68 -24.71
CA VAL A 35 -62.04 -4.65 -23.94
C VAL A 35 -60.94 -3.87 -23.21
N THR A 36 -61.19 -3.55 -21.95
CA THR A 36 -60.18 -2.98 -21.07
C THR A 36 -59.29 -4.11 -20.58
N TYR A 37 -58.09 -4.27 -21.14
CA TYR A 37 -57.07 -5.12 -20.56
C TYR A 37 -56.23 -4.29 -19.59
N THR A 38 -56.10 -4.75 -18.37
CA THR A 38 -55.15 -4.19 -17.41
C THR A 38 -53.75 -4.62 -17.85
N VAL A 39 -52.96 -3.68 -18.36
CA VAL A 39 -51.51 -3.90 -18.49
C VAL A 39 -50.96 -3.88 -17.08
N THR A 40 -50.78 -5.05 -16.47
CA THR A 40 -50.02 -5.16 -15.23
C THR A 40 -48.60 -4.75 -15.56
N GLU A 41 -48.19 -3.59 -15.07
CA GLU A 41 -46.81 -3.11 -15.17
C GLU A 41 -45.90 -4.22 -14.64
N ALA A 42 -44.90 -4.62 -15.43
CA ALA A 42 -43.97 -5.65 -15.00
C ALA A 42 -43.34 -5.19 -13.69
N ALA A 43 -43.51 -5.98 -12.63
CA ALA A 43 -42.91 -5.68 -11.34
C ALA A 43 -41.41 -5.45 -11.57
N PRO A 44 -40.81 -4.39 -10.97
CA PRO A 44 -39.39 -4.12 -11.13
C PRO A 44 -38.63 -5.38 -10.77
N THR A 45 -37.81 -5.87 -11.70
CA THR A 45 -36.98 -7.04 -11.47
C THR A 45 -36.14 -6.76 -10.22
N PRO A 46 -36.13 -7.65 -9.21
CA PRO A 46 -35.31 -7.44 -8.03
C PRO A 46 -33.87 -7.26 -8.48
N THR A 47 -33.26 -6.14 -8.12
CA THR A 47 -31.83 -5.92 -8.35
C THR A 47 -31.07 -6.96 -7.53
N THR A 48 -30.42 -7.89 -8.22
CA THR A 48 -29.55 -8.88 -7.58
C THR A 48 -28.48 -8.15 -6.78
N TYR A 49 -28.42 -8.42 -5.48
CA TYR A 49 -27.35 -7.88 -4.62
C TYR A 49 -26.02 -8.50 -5.04
N ASP A 50 -25.07 -7.65 -5.44
CA ASP A 50 -23.69 -8.03 -5.71
C ASP A 50 -22.79 -7.46 -4.60
N TRP A 51 -22.33 -8.35 -3.71
CA TRP A 51 -21.51 -7.98 -2.56
C TRP A 51 -20.13 -7.43 -2.95
N ALA A 52 -19.68 -7.71 -4.18
CA ALA A 52 -18.36 -7.31 -4.69
C ALA A 52 -18.43 -6.13 -5.68
N ALA A 53 -19.62 -5.58 -5.93
CA ALA A 53 -19.79 -4.47 -6.87
C ALA A 53 -18.92 -3.27 -6.48
N GLY A 54 -17.98 -2.92 -7.37
CA GLY A 54 -17.08 -1.77 -7.19
C GLY A 54 -15.83 -2.04 -6.33
N ALA A 55 -15.71 -3.22 -5.72
CA ALA A 55 -14.54 -3.57 -4.90
C ALA A 55 -13.29 -3.77 -5.78
N THR A 56 -12.15 -3.25 -5.32
CA THR A 56 -10.85 -3.44 -5.97
C THR A 56 -9.75 -3.70 -4.95
N LYS A 57 -8.84 -4.62 -5.28
CA LYS A 57 -7.64 -4.86 -4.48
C LYS A 57 -6.48 -3.94 -4.85
N ASN A 58 -6.58 -3.20 -5.95
CA ASN A 58 -5.53 -2.27 -6.35
C ASN A 58 -5.82 -0.90 -5.76
N VAL A 59 -4.80 -0.24 -5.22
CA VAL A 59 -4.90 1.14 -4.74
C VAL A 59 -4.99 2.08 -5.96
N PRO A 60 -6.08 2.87 -6.09
CA PRO A 60 -6.15 3.95 -7.07
C PRO A 60 -5.01 4.98 -6.93
N ILE A 61 -4.37 5.31 -8.05
CA ILE A 61 -3.38 6.40 -8.14
C ILE A 61 -4.02 7.60 -8.81
N HIS A 62 -4.09 8.71 -8.08
CA HIS A 62 -4.71 9.97 -8.50
C HIS A 62 -4.06 10.54 -9.78
N SER A 63 -4.82 11.32 -10.54
CA SER A 63 -4.37 11.89 -11.82
C SER A 63 -3.28 12.95 -11.68
N SER A 64 -2.98 13.40 -10.47
CA SER A 64 -1.85 14.30 -10.20
C SER A 64 -0.49 13.62 -10.38
N CYS A 65 -0.42 12.29 -10.39
CA CYS A 65 0.78 11.56 -10.71
C CYS A 65 0.99 11.47 -12.22
N ASN A 66 2.14 11.98 -12.69
CA ASN A 66 2.55 11.82 -14.09
C ASN A 66 2.87 10.34 -14.41
N ALA A 67 3.15 10.03 -15.69
CA ALA A 67 3.37 8.66 -16.14
C ALA A 67 4.52 7.95 -15.39
N THR A 68 5.63 8.66 -15.13
CA THR A 68 6.79 8.10 -14.42
C THR A 68 6.48 7.85 -12.94
N GLN A 69 5.87 8.84 -12.27
CA GLN A 69 5.46 8.70 -10.86
C GLN A 69 4.47 7.56 -10.69
N ARG A 70 3.50 7.43 -11.61
CA ARG A 70 2.54 6.33 -11.63
C ARG A 70 3.24 4.99 -11.76
N ALA A 71 4.19 4.85 -12.69
CA ALA A 71 4.92 3.58 -12.86
C ALA A 71 5.71 3.19 -11.61
N LEU A 72 6.43 4.14 -11.00
CA LEU A 72 7.20 3.91 -9.77
C LEU A 72 6.30 3.57 -8.58
N LEU A 73 5.22 4.31 -8.41
CA LEU A 73 4.27 4.09 -7.32
C LEU A 73 3.49 2.78 -7.50
N SER A 74 3.09 2.43 -8.73
CA SER A 74 2.47 1.12 -9.01
C SER A 74 3.41 -0.02 -8.62
N ARG A 75 4.69 0.04 -9.03
CA ARG A 75 5.68 -0.95 -8.60
C ARG A 75 5.85 -1.01 -7.09
N GLY A 76 5.92 0.14 -6.42
CA GLY A 76 6.00 0.20 -4.96
C GLY A 76 4.79 -0.43 -4.27
N LEU A 77 3.58 -0.19 -4.79
CA LEU A 77 2.34 -0.79 -4.26
C LEU A 77 2.32 -2.30 -4.46
N ASP A 78 2.78 -2.77 -5.63
CA ASP A 78 2.94 -4.20 -5.88
C ASP A 78 3.97 -4.82 -4.91
N ASP A 79 5.07 -4.13 -4.66
CA ASP A 79 6.09 -4.56 -3.69
C ASP A 79 5.56 -4.58 -2.25
N ALA A 80 4.70 -3.64 -1.87
CA ALA A 80 4.01 -3.65 -0.57
C ALA A 80 3.10 -4.88 -0.43
N VAL A 81 2.37 -5.22 -1.49
CA VAL A 81 1.54 -6.44 -1.52
C VAL A 81 2.40 -7.70 -1.46
N LYS A 82 3.55 -7.75 -2.15
CA LYS A 82 4.49 -8.88 -2.07
C LYS A 82 5.02 -9.08 -0.65
N LEU A 83 5.51 -8.01 -0.01
CA LEU A 83 6.00 -8.04 1.37
C LEU A 83 4.91 -8.51 2.34
N ALA A 84 3.72 -7.90 2.28
CA ALA A 84 2.61 -8.24 3.15
C ALA A 84 2.10 -9.67 2.91
N SER A 85 1.99 -10.11 1.66
CA SER A 85 1.59 -11.48 1.33
C SER A 85 2.57 -12.50 1.89
N HIS A 86 3.87 -12.28 1.69
CA HIS A 86 4.89 -13.19 2.19
C HIS A 86 4.93 -13.22 3.71
N ALA A 87 4.84 -12.05 4.36
CA ALA A 87 4.76 -11.96 5.82
C ALA A 87 3.56 -12.75 6.37
N LYS A 88 2.37 -12.59 5.77
CA LYS A 88 1.18 -13.38 6.10
C LYS A 88 1.42 -14.88 5.94
N ASP A 89 2.00 -15.30 4.81
CA ASP A 89 2.25 -16.71 4.51
C ASP A 89 3.28 -17.32 5.48
N HIS A 90 4.30 -16.55 5.89
CA HIS A 90 5.25 -16.96 6.92
C HIS A 90 4.55 -17.22 8.25
N VAL A 91 3.67 -16.30 8.69
CA VAL A 91 2.91 -16.47 9.94
C VAL A 91 1.92 -17.64 9.83
N LEU A 92 1.25 -17.83 8.70
CA LEU A 92 0.35 -18.97 8.49
C LEU A 92 1.09 -20.31 8.51
N ARG A 93 2.33 -20.35 8.00
CA ARG A 93 3.14 -21.57 7.93
C ARG A 93 3.75 -21.96 9.28
N PHE A 94 4.30 -20.99 10.01
CA PHE A 94 5.12 -21.26 11.19
C PHE A 94 4.44 -20.81 12.49
N GLY A 95 3.46 -19.92 12.43
CA GLY A 95 2.81 -19.35 13.60
C GLY A 95 3.82 -18.81 14.62
N ASN A 96 3.55 -19.07 15.89
CA ASN A 96 4.42 -18.66 17.00
C ASN A 96 5.64 -19.57 17.24
N SER A 97 5.86 -20.61 16.42
CA SER A 97 7.11 -21.37 16.47
C SER A 97 8.22 -20.74 15.63
N SER A 98 7.92 -19.67 14.88
CA SER A 98 8.93 -18.90 14.15
C SER A 98 9.71 -18.01 15.11
N GLU A 99 11.05 -18.10 15.07
CA GLU A 99 11.93 -17.20 15.82
C GLU A 99 11.73 -15.74 15.39
N PHE A 100 11.46 -15.48 14.10
CA PHE A 100 11.12 -14.14 13.63
C PHE A 100 9.80 -13.65 14.23
N TYR A 101 8.78 -14.52 14.30
CA TYR A 101 7.50 -14.12 14.89
C TYR A 101 7.67 -13.77 16.38
N THR A 102 8.32 -14.64 17.16
CA THR A 102 8.54 -14.37 18.59
C THR A 102 9.46 -13.17 18.84
N LYS A 103 10.40 -12.91 17.94
CA LYS A 103 11.29 -11.75 18.01
C LYS A 103 10.52 -10.42 17.91
N TYR A 104 9.59 -10.31 16.96
CA TYR A 104 8.88 -9.05 16.71
C TYR A 104 7.56 -8.93 17.45
N PHE A 105 6.90 -10.03 17.79
CA PHE A 105 5.56 -10.02 18.38
C PHE A 105 5.46 -10.77 19.71
N GLY A 106 6.57 -11.29 20.23
CA GLY A 106 6.62 -11.97 21.53
C GLY A 106 5.67 -13.16 21.58
N SER A 107 4.87 -13.22 22.65
CA SER A 107 3.89 -14.28 22.88
C SER A 107 2.49 -13.98 22.30
N ALA A 108 2.33 -12.90 21.54
CA ALA A 108 1.03 -12.48 21.03
C ALA A 108 0.41 -13.51 20.06
N PRO A 109 -0.92 -13.70 20.07
CA PRO A 109 -1.62 -14.51 19.07
C PRO A 109 -1.41 -14.01 17.64
N THR A 110 -1.34 -14.93 16.68
CA THR A 110 -0.96 -14.66 15.29
C THR A 110 -2.05 -14.04 14.42
N ALA A 111 -3.32 -14.19 14.82
CA ALA A 111 -4.46 -13.83 13.98
C ALA A 111 -4.51 -12.33 13.66
N GLU A 112 -4.13 -11.47 14.60
CA GLU A 112 -4.15 -10.01 14.39
C GLU A 112 -3.11 -9.57 13.37
N VAL A 113 -1.87 -10.08 13.48
CA VAL A 113 -0.80 -9.85 12.49
C VAL A 113 -1.21 -10.33 11.10
N ILE A 114 -1.80 -11.53 11.00
CA ILE A 114 -2.34 -12.06 9.74
C ILE A 114 -3.40 -11.11 9.18
N GLY A 115 -4.29 -10.60 10.03
CA GLY A 115 -5.35 -9.67 9.67
C GLY A 115 -4.81 -8.36 9.07
N TRP A 116 -3.79 -7.76 9.68
CA TRP A 116 -3.17 -6.54 9.15
C TRP A 116 -2.59 -6.73 7.75
N TYR A 117 -1.83 -7.82 7.55
CA TYR A 117 -1.29 -8.11 6.23
C TYR A 117 -2.37 -8.50 5.21
N ASP A 118 -3.40 -9.25 5.62
CA ASP A 118 -4.48 -9.61 4.70
C ASP A 118 -5.34 -8.41 4.30
N ARG A 119 -5.48 -7.39 5.14
CA ARG A 119 -6.09 -6.11 4.72
C ARG A 119 -5.29 -5.41 3.64
N ILE A 120 -3.96 -5.43 3.73
CA ILE A 120 -3.07 -4.89 2.68
C ILE A 120 -3.18 -5.73 1.40
N VAL A 121 -3.23 -7.06 1.49
CA VAL A 121 -3.24 -7.94 0.30
C VAL A 121 -4.63 -8.05 -0.36
N SER A 122 -5.67 -8.19 0.45
CA SER A 122 -6.99 -8.67 0.02
C SER A 122 -8.12 -7.67 0.24
N GLY A 123 -7.95 -6.70 1.14
CA GLY A 123 -8.97 -5.70 1.46
C GLY A 123 -9.33 -4.80 0.26
N ASP A 124 -10.57 -4.32 0.23
CA ASP A 124 -11.01 -3.33 -0.76
C ASP A 124 -10.30 -2.00 -0.57
N LYS A 125 -9.79 -1.44 -1.66
CA LYS A 125 -9.00 -0.21 -1.73
C LYS A 125 -9.63 0.82 -2.65
N GLY A 126 -10.86 0.59 -3.12
CA GLY A 126 -11.54 1.48 -4.08
C GLY A 126 -11.77 2.90 -3.57
N ASN A 127 -11.74 3.10 -2.25
CA ASN A 127 -11.86 4.41 -1.62
C ASN A 127 -10.52 5.01 -1.15
N ILE A 128 -9.40 4.34 -1.37
CA ILE A 128 -8.06 4.81 -1.00
C ILE A 128 -7.43 5.54 -2.19
N TRP A 129 -6.72 6.63 -1.95
CA TRP A 129 -5.98 7.31 -3.03
C TRP A 129 -4.56 7.67 -2.65
N PHE A 130 -3.66 7.41 -3.59
CA PHE A 130 -2.30 7.95 -3.54
C PHE A 130 -2.15 9.02 -4.60
N ARG A 131 -1.63 10.18 -4.20
CA ARG A 131 -1.51 11.36 -5.05
C ARG A 131 -0.11 11.94 -5.03
N CYS A 132 0.28 12.67 -6.07
CA CYS A 132 1.64 13.17 -6.25
C CYS A 132 1.77 14.70 -6.28
N ASP A 133 0.66 15.41 -6.08
CA ASP A 133 0.62 16.86 -5.89
C ASP A 133 0.67 17.21 -4.40
N ASP A 134 1.34 18.33 -4.10
CA ASP A 134 1.49 18.86 -2.75
C ASP A 134 0.27 19.69 -2.34
N ILE A 135 -0.89 19.05 -2.29
CA ILE A 135 -2.18 19.71 -2.07
C ILE A 135 -2.29 20.38 -0.69
N ASP A 136 -1.55 19.86 0.29
CA ASP A 136 -1.52 20.38 1.66
C ASP A 136 -0.30 21.29 1.93
N GLY A 137 0.63 21.43 0.97
CA GLY A 137 1.83 22.26 1.10
C GLY A 137 2.94 21.68 2.00
N ASN A 138 2.84 20.41 2.36
CA ASN A 138 3.71 19.75 3.34
C ASN A 138 4.95 19.10 2.72
N CYS A 139 5.02 18.94 1.39
CA CYS A 139 6.18 18.32 0.73
C CYS A 139 7.44 19.17 0.75
N GLN A 140 7.36 20.42 1.21
CA GLN A 140 8.52 21.31 1.39
C GLN A 140 9.25 21.08 2.72
N GLN A 141 8.70 20.26 3.62
CA GLN A 141 9.34 19.95 4.89
C GLN A 141 10.55 19.04 4.68
N ASP A 142 11.64 19.33 5.40
CA ASP A 142 12.88 18.58 5.24
C ASP A 142 12.70 17.11 5.63
N GLY A 143 13.20 16.20 4.79
CA GLY A 143 13.04 14.76 4.95
C GLY A 143 11.64 14.19 4.67
N TRP A 144 10.61 15.02 4.37
CA TRP A 144 9.27 14.52 4.12
C TRP A 144 9.16 13.87 2.74
N ALA A 145 9.04 12.54 2.73
CA ALA A 145 8.80 11.76 1.53
C ALA A 145 7.28 11.63 1.20
N GLY A 146 6.42 12.18 2.04
CA GLY A 146 4.97 12.16 1.88
C GLY A 146 4.27 12.06 3.23
N HIS A 147 2.94 12.17 3.21
CA HIS A 147 2.14 12.26 4.42
C HIS A 147 0.72 11.73 4.18
N TRP A 148 0.13 11.18 5.24
CA TRP A 148 -1.30 10.94 5.30
C TRP A 148 -2.03 12.29 5.48
N ARG A 149 -3.15 12.48 4.79
CA ARG A 149 -3.85 13.78 4.77
C ARG A 149 -4.70 14.06 6.00
N GLY A 150 -4.82 13.12 6.94
CA GLY A 150 -5.58 13.31 8.18
C GLY A 150 -7.03 13.70 7.92
N GLU A 151 -7.52 14.69 8.65
CA GLU A 151 -8.90 15.19 8.55
C GLU A 151 -9.23 15.81 7.18
N ASN A 152 -8.23 16.25 6.40
CA ASN A 152 -8.47 16.84 5.08
C ASN A 152 -8.99 15.82 4.07
N ALA A 153 -8.53 14.57 4.17
CA ALA A 153 -9.04 13.42 3.42
C ALA A 153 -8.47 12.11 4.00
N THR A 154 -9.21 11.48 4.89
CA THR A 154 -8.72 10.35 5.71
C THR A 154 -8.30 9.12 4.90
N GLN A 155 -8.77 8.99 3.66
CA GLN A 155 -8.44 7.86 2.79
C GLN A 155 -7.35 8.20 1.76
N GLU A 156 -6.66 9.32 1.93
CA GLU A 156 -5.67 9.80 0.98
C GLU A 156 -4.27 9.95 1.59
N THR A 157 -3.27 9.58 0.79
CA THR A 157 -1.86 9.77 1.09
C THR A 157 -1.18 10.54 -0.03
N VAL A 158 -0.42 11.57 0.33
CA VAL A 158 0.44 12.31 -0.59
C VAL A 158 1.81 11.62 -0.68
N ILE A 159 2.32 11.43 -1.89
CA ILE A 159 3.69 11.01 -2.19
C ILE A 159 4.47 12.23 -2.66
N CYS A 160 5.43 12.68 -1.85
CA CYS A 160 6.28 13.82 -2.18
C CYS A 160 7.41 13.43 -3.14
N PRO A 161 8.01 14.41 -3.86
CA PRO A 161 9.10 14.16 -4.80
C PRO A 161 10.26 13.33 -4.24
N LEU A 162 10.59 13.53 -2.95
CA LEU A 162 11.65 12.80 -2.26
C LEU A 162 11.46 11.28 -2.28
N SER A 163 10.22 10.77 -2.28
CA SER A 163 9.97 9.32 -2.42
C SER A 163 10.53 8.77 -3.72
N PHE A 164 10.36 9.49 -4.83
CA PHE A 164 10.75 8.99 -6.14
C PHE A 164 12.26 9.01 -6.39
N THR A 165 13.03 9.68 -5.54
CA THR A 165 14.49 9.78 -5.67
C THR A 165 15.26 9.02 -4.59
N THR A 166 14.62 8.66 -3.48
CA THR A 166 15.29 8.00 -2.35
C THR A 166 14.87 6.55 -2.12
N ARG A 167 13.67 6.16 -2.57
CA ARG A 167 13.12 4.82 -2.33
C ARG A 167 13.67 3.83 -3.35
N GLN A 168 14.22 2.73 -2.85
CA GLN A 168 14.70 1.63 -3.69
C GLN A 168 13.58 0.62 -3.99
N PRO A 169 13.65 -0.09 -5.13
CA PRO A 169 12.73 -1.17 -5.43
C PRO A 169 13.04 -2.42 -4.60
N LEU A 170 12.04 -3.26 -4.31
CA LEU A 170 12.18 -4.41 -3.41
C LEU A 170 13.19 -5.47 -3.90
N GLU A 171 13.41 -5.59 -5.20
CA GLU A 171 14.36 -6.54 -5.78
C GLU A 171 15.81 -6.31 -5.33
N GLY A 172 16.11 -5.11 -4.80
CA GLY A 172 17.39 -4.81 -4.19
C GLY A 172 17.46 -5.05 -2.68
N LEU A 173 16.49 -5.76 -2.06
CA LEU A 173 16.52 -6.09 -0.64
C LEU A 173 17.82 -6.83 -0.28
N CYS A 174 18.45 -6.42 0.83
CA CYS A 174 19.77 -6.87 1.27
C CYS A 174 20.96 -6.40 0.40
N GLY A 175 20.70 -5.63 -0.66
CA GLY A 175 21.72 -4.90 -1.40
C GLY A 175 22.04 -3.54 -0.78
N TYR A 176 22.93 -2.79 -1.43
CA TYR A 176 23.26 -1.39 -1.09
C TYR A 176 23.81 -1.16 0.34
N GLY A 177 24.30 -2.22 1.01
CA GLY A 177 24.71 -2.15 2.41
C GLY A 177 23.55 -2.04 3.40
N TYR A 178 22.31 -2.27 2.95
CA TYR A 178 21.13 -2.25 3.79
C TYR A 178 21.10 -3.48 4.73
N GLN A 179 20.80 -3.23 5.99
CA GLN A 179 20.47 -4.25 6.98
C GLN A 179 19.15 -3.86 7.67
N VAL A 180 18.30 -4.83 7.99
CA VAL A 180 16.98 -4.55 8.58
C VAL A 180 17.10 -3.79 9.91
N ALA A 181 18.04 -4.17 10.77
CA ALA A 181 18.21 -3.60 12.10
C ALA A 181 18.72 -2.15 12.12
N THR A 182 19.49 -1.75 11.11
CA THR A 182 20.17 -0.43 11.08
C THR A 182 19.74 0.47 9.92
N GLY A 183 19.10 -0.11 8.90
CA GLY A 183 18.58 0.61 7.75
C GLY A 183 17.25 1.29 8.04
N LYS A 184 16.96 2.37 7.32
CA LYS A 184 15.66 3.06 7.42
C LYS A 184 14.56 2.14 6.91
N LEU A 185 13.48 1.96 7.69
CA LEU A 185 12.32 1.15 7.30
C LEU A 185 11.68 1.57 5.98
N ASN A 186 11.81 2.85 5.65
CA ASN A 186 11.30 3.42 4.43
C ASN A 186 12.31 3.36 3.27
N PHE A 187 13.46 2.70 3.40
CA PHE A 187 14.46 2.64 2.31
C PHE A 187 13.90 1.97 1.05
N TYR A 188 13.16 0.87 1.21
CA TYR A 188 12.45 0.22 0.10
C TYR A 188 11.03 0.77 -0.02
N PHE A 189 10.61 1.08 -1.26
CA PHE A 189 9.33 1.74 -1.49
C PHE A 189 8.14 0.89 -1.01
N GLY A 190 8.18 -0.42 -1.22
CA GLY A 190 7.14 -1.33 -0.72
C GLY A 190 6.97 -1.29 0.80
N SER A 191 8.06 -1.17 1.56
CA SER A 191 8.01 -1.06 3.02
C SER A 191 7.44 0.30 3.48
N ASP A 192 7.88 1.40 2.86
CA ASP A 192 7.30 2.74 3.10
C ASP A 192 5.78 2.75 2.81
N LEU A 193 5.34 2.02 1.79
CA LEU A 193 3.92 1.94 1.43
C LEU A 193 3.10 1.04 2.36
N ILE A 194 3.68 -0.01 2.97
CA ILE A 194 3.04 -0.75 4.08
C ILE A 194 2.70 0.21 5.22
N HIS A 195 3.66 1.02 5.66
CA HIS A 195 3.46 2.01 6.72
C HIS A 195 2.29 2.95 6.43
N ARG A 196 2.31 3.54 5.23
CA ARG A 196 1.31 4.53 4.80
C ARG A 196 -0.07 3.92 4.65
N LEU A 197 -0.15 2.66 4.23
CA LEU A 197 -1.41 1.92 4.19
C LEU A 197 -1.95 1.68 5.60
N LEU A 198 -1.11 1.33 6.57
CA LEU A 198 -1.54 1.15 7.97
C LEU A 198 -2.09 2.43 8.60
N HIS A 199 -1.62 3.61 8.20
CA HIS A 199 -2.21 4.88 8.64
C HIS A 199 -3.59 5.20 8.03
N ILE A 200 -4.01 4.49 6.98
CA ILE A 200 -5.33 4.71 6.37
C ILE A 200 -6.40 4.00 7.22
N PRO A 201 -7.46 4.70 7.70
CA PRO A 201 -8.44 4.11 8.62
C PRO A 201 -9.14 2.84 8.11
N SER A 202 -9.42 2.72 6.81
CA SER A 202 -10.01 1.48 6.27
C SER A 202 -9.05 0.28 6.27
N VAL A 203 -7.77 0.50 6.54
CA VAL A 203 -6.75 -0.55 6.64
C VAL A 203 -6.36 -0.73 8.11
N GLY A 204 -5.75 0.27 8.75
CA GLY A 204 -5.23 0.13 10.12
C GLY A 204 -6.20 0.49 11.25
N GLU A 205 -7.40 0.98 10.94
CA GLU A 205 -8.49 1.26 11.91
C GLU A 205 -8.14 2.24 13.04
N GLY A 206 -7.03 2.98 12.96
CA GLY A 206 -6.50 3.73 14.11
C GLY A 206 -6.05 2.81 15.26
N ALA A 207 -5.90 1.52 14.99
CA ALA A 207 -5.31 0.56 15.90
C ALA A 207 -3.86 0.25 15.52
N ALA A 208 -3.55 0.21 14.22
CA ALA A 208 -2.19 0.03 13.72
C ALA A 208 -1.41 1.35 13.71
N GLU A 209 -0.87 1.76 14.86
CA GLU A 209 -0.22 3.07 15.06
C GLU A 209 1.27 2.96 15.42
N HIS A 210 1.83 4.01 16.02
CA HIS A 210 3.24 4.11 16.42
C HIS A 210 3.32 3.91 17.94
N TYR A 211 3.73 2.71 18.35
CA TYR A 211 3.96 2.36 19.75
C TYR A 211 5.45 2.21 20.08
N ALA A 212 6.27 2.01 19.05
CA ALA A 212 7.73 1.95 19.10
C ALA A 212 8.28 2.29 17.71
N ASP A 213 9.36 3.06 17.62
CA ASP A 213 9.84 3.58 16.35
C ASP A 213 11.08 2.87 15.85
N THR A 214 12.08 2.72 16.71
CA THR A 214 13.36 2.11 16.33
C THR A 214 13.30 0.60 16.39
N TYR A 215 14.28 -0.06 15.75
CA TYR A 215 14.40 -1.51 15.78
C TYR A 215 14.46 -2.04 17.22
N THR A 216 15.31 -1.46 18.07
CA THR A 216 15.45 -1.87 19.48
C THR A 216 14.15 -1.68 20.26
N GLU A 217 13.51 -0.51 20.14
CA GLU A 217 12.22 -0.25 20.80
C GLU A 217 11.14 -1.24 20.34
N CYS A 218 11.12 -1.62 19.06
CA CYS A 218 10.16 -2.61 18.56
C CYS A 218 10.39 -4.00 19.18
N LEU A 219 11.65 -4.41 19.38
CA LEU A 219 11.98 -5.67 20.07
C LEU A 219 11.65 -5.61 21.57
N GLU A 220 11.90 -4.46 22.21
CA GLU A 220 11.52 -4.25 23.61
C GLU A 220 10.00 -4.25 23.80
N LEU A 221 9.25 -3.65 22.85
CA LEU A 221 7.80 -3.69 22.82
C LEU A 221 7.27 -5.12 22.71
N ALA A 222 7.91 -5.96 21.88
CA ALA A 222 7.56 -7.37 21.74
C ALA A 222 7.65 -8.15 23.07
N VAL A 223 8.55 -7.75 23.96
CA VAL A 223 8.72 -8.37 25.28
C VAL A 223 7.79 -7.75 26.33
N SER A 224 7.72 -6.42 26.37
CA SER A 224 7.02 -5.67 27.41
C SER A 224 5.51 -5.59 27.20
N ASP A 225 5.07 -5.43 25.95
CA ASP A 225 3.66 -5.39 25.58
C ASP A 225 3.41 -6.02 24.18
N PRO A 226 3.37 -7.37 24.11
CA PRO A 226 3.08 -8.08 22.87
C PRO A 226 1.76 -7.65 22.20
N ALA A 227 0.78 -7.17 22.97
CA ALA A 227 -0.52 -6.75 22.43
C ALA A 227 -0.42 -5.42 21.66
N LEU A 228 0.50 -4.55 22.04
CA LEU A 228 0.85 -3.36 21.26
C LEU A 228 1.84 -3.66 20.14
N ALA A 229 2.74 -4.63 20.32
CA ALA A 229 3.70 -5.02 19.28
C ALA A 229 3.01 -5.49 17.99
N VAL A 230 1.92 -6.26 18.09
CA VAL A 230 1.13 -6.69 16.91
C VAL A 230 0.36 -5.57 16.23
N ARG A 231 0.27 -4.39 16.86
CA ARG A 231 -0.38 -3.18 16.37
C ARG A 231 0.63 -2.09 15.98
N ASN A 232 1.91 -2.29 16.24
CA ASN A 232 2.91 -1.30 15.91
C ASN A 232 3.27 -1.35 14.43
N SER A 233 3.02 -0.26 13.71
CA SER A 233 3.25 -0.18 12.25
C SER A 233 4.72 -0.37 11.87
N HIS A 234 5.67 -0.03 12.74
CA HIS A 234 7.10 -0.29 12.52
C HIS A 234 7.46 -1.74 12.79
N THR A 235 6.94 -2.35 13.85
CA THR A 235 7.10 -3.79 14.09
C THR A 235 6.58 -4.62 12.90
N LEU A 236 5.42 -4.25 12.34
CA LEU A 236 4.85 -4.88 11.15
C LEU A 236 5.74 -4.69 9.90
N GLN A 237 6.40 -3.54 9.73
CA GLN A 237 7.35 -3.36 8.62
C GLN A 237 8.63 -4.17 8.83
N TYR A 238 9.22 -4.12 10.03
CA TYR A 238 10.43 -4.86 10.35
C TYR A 238 10.22 -6.36 10.14
N PHE A 239 9.13 -6.92 10.67
CA PHE A 239 8.81 -8.33 10.46
C PHE A 239 8.69 -8.65 8.96
N ALA A 240 7.94 -7.87 8.19
CA ALA A 240 7.72 -8.14 6.76
C ALA A 240 9.03 -8.09 5.96
N LEU A 241 9.91 -7.13 6.24
CA LEU A 241 11.22 -7.03 5.62
C LEU A 241 12.13 -8.20 6.02
N ASP A 242 12.19 -8.54 7.30
CA ASP A 242 13.13 -9.54 7.82
C ASP A 242 12.79 -10.95 7.33
N VAL A 243 11.51 -11.33 7.34
CA VAL A 243 11.09 -12.64 6.82
C VAL A 243 11.19 -12.73 5.31
N TYR A 244 10.93 -11.64 4.57
CA TYR A 244 11.17 -11.63 3.12
C TYR A 244 12.67 -11.70 2.80
N ALA A 245 13.50 -11.01 3.59
CA ALA A 245 14.95 -11.10 3.46
C ALA A 245 15.43 -12.55 3.67
N TYR A 246 14.98 -13.20 4.74
CA TYR A 246 15.41 -14.54 5.11
C TYR A 246 14.85 -15.64 4.20
N ASP A 247 13.58 -15.58 3.82
CA ASP A 247 12.95 -16.65 3.05
C ASP A 247 13.16 -16.50 1.53
N ILE A 248 13.26 -15.26 1.03
CA ILE A 248 13.20 -14.96 -0.42
C ILE A 248 14.49 -14.30 -0.92
N ALA A 249 14.91 -13.17 -0.33
CA ALA A 249 16.00 -12.37 -0.90
C ALA A 249 17.37 -13.06 -0.75
N VAL A 250 17.67 -13.57 0.46
CA VAL A 250 18.89 -14.33 0.77
C VAL A 250 18.49 -15.57 1.57
N PRO A 251 17.99 -16.63 0.89
CA PRO A 251 17.38 -17.78 1.55
C PRO A 251 18.24 -18.43 2.64
N GLY A 252 17.74 -18.44 3.88
CA GLY A 252 18.39 -19.05 5.03
C GLY A 252 19.42 -18.17 5.77
N GLU A 253 19.71 -16.98 5.25
CA GLU A 253 20.67 -16.03 5.84
C GLU A 253 20.02 -14.67 6.13
N GLY A 254 19.29 -14.12 5.16
CA GLY A 254 18.68 -12.80 5.25
C GLY A 254 19.70 -11.67 5.34
N CYS A 255 19.25 -10.51 5.83
CA CYS A 255 20.09 -9.35 6.12
C CYS A 255 19.59 -8.60 7.35
N THR A 256 19.20 -9.35 8.40
CA THR A 256 18.71 -8.77 9.65
C THR A 256 19.70 -7.74 10.21
N GLY A 257 20.99 -8.06 10.20
CA GLY A 257 22.04 -7.23 10.78
C GLY A 257 22.04 -7.19 12.31
N ARG A 258 22.86 -6.29 12.86
CA ARG A 258 23.04 -6.12 14.32
C ARG A 258 23.04 -4.63 14.66
N VAL A 259 22.42 -4.27 15.79
CA VAL A 259 22.50 -2.93 16.36
C VAL A 259 23.84 -2.81 17.08
N SER A 260 24.59 -1.73 16.88
CA SER A 260 25.80 -1.48 17.68
C SER A 260 25.39 -1.00 19.08
N GLU A 261 26.10 -1.45 20.13
CA GLU A 261 25.79 -1.12 21.53
C GLU A 261 25.98 0.37 21.89
N GLU A 262 26.47 1.21 20.96
CA GLU A 262 26.87 2.60 21.24
C GLU A 262 25.77 3.66 21.06
N SER A 263 24.56 3.31 20.61
CA SER A 263 23.49 4.32 20.39
C SER A 263 22.65 4.65 21.63
N SER A 264 23.18 4.42 22.84
CA SER A 264 22.66 4.99 24.09
C SER A 264 23.42 6.28 24.45
N SER A 265 23.51 7.25 23.53
CA SER A 265 23.99 8.59 23.88
C SER A 265 22.82 9.43 24.38
N ALA A 266 22.58 9.37 25.68
CA ALA A 266 21.97 10.47 26.39
C ALA A 266 22.86 11.72 26.19
N GLU A 267 22.34 12.70 25.47
CA GLU A 267 22.99 13.97 25.16
C GLU A 267 23.41 14.69 26.46
N PRO A 268 24.70 14.95 26.73
CA PRO A 268 25.09 15.87 27.78
C PRO A 268 25.13 17.28 27.20
N THR A 269 24.36 18.17 27.83
CA THR A 269 24.34 19.62 27.59
C THR A 269 25.75 20.20 27.57
N ALA A 270 26.20 20.67 26.40
CA ALA A 270 27.50 21.31 26.23
C ALA A 270 27.50 22.72 26.85
N THR A 271 28.34 22.93 27.87
CA THR A 271 28.77 24.27 28.30
C THR A 271 29.94 24.70 27.42
N ALA A 272 29.80 25.83 26.74
CA ALA A 272 30.80 26.41 25.86
C ALA A 272 32.00 26.99 26.62
N THR A 273 33.21 26.81 26.10
CA THR A 273 34.37 27.72 26.26
C THR A 273 35.33 27.56 25.07
N GLU A 274 35.37 28.59 24.22
CA GLU A 274 36.49 29.24 23.49
C GLU A 274 37.95 28.76 23.84
N THR A 275 39.01 28.69 22.99
CA THR A 275 39.46 29.37 21.75
C THR A 275 40.72 28.65 21.16
N GLU A 276 41.09 28.99 19.90
CA GLU A 276 42.43 28.99 19.24
C GLU A 276 42.84 27.91 18.20
N THR A 277 42.60 28.25 16.92
CA THR A 277 43.55 28.57 15.82
C THR A 277 44.75 27.67 15.39
N ALA A 278 44.72 27.34 14.08
CA ALA A 278 45.79 27.17 13.05
C ALA A 278 46.45 25.79 12.73
N THR A 279 46.18 25.36 11.48
CA THR A 279 46.82 24.49 10.44
C THR A 279 48.37 24.48 10.33
N PRO A 280 49.05 23.64 9.48
CA PRO A 280 48.60 22.51 8.61
C PRO A 280 49.55 21.25 8.51
N THR A 281 49.07 20.24 7.78
CA THR A 281 49.79 19.14 7.04
C THR A 281 50.44 18.00 7.86
N GLU A 282 49.97 16.76 7.68
CA GLU A 282 50.76 15.63 7.10
C GLU A 282 50.03 14.27 7.18
N THR A 283 50.12 13.54 6.06
CA THR A 283 50.16 12.07 5.93
C THR A 283 48.87 11.27 6.15
N ALA A 284 48.52 10.49 5.12
CA ALA A 284 47.45 9.49 5.16
C ALA A 284 47.66 8.53 6.35
N ALA A 285 46.58 8.24 7.09
CA ALA A 285 46.62 7.32 8.20
C ALA A 285 47.02 5.92 7.71
N THR A 286 48.13 5.41 8.24
CA THR A 286 48.55 4.02 8.10
C THR A 286 47.52 3.13 8.80
N GLU A 287 46.87 2.23 8.07
CA GLU A 287 45.94 1.27 8.66
C GLU A 287 46.72 0.07 9.17
N CYS A 288 46.64 -0.17 10.48
CA CYS A 288 47.20 -1.34 11.13
C CYS A 288 46.08 -2.28 11.59
N HIS A 289 46.25 -3.59 11.37
CA HIS A 289 45.39 -4.60 11.99
C HIS A 289 46.22 -5.73 12.59
N THR A 290 45.68 -6.30 13.67
CA THR A 290 46.33 -7.34 14.46
C THR A 290 45.67 -8.68 14.19
N HIS A 291 46.45 -9.70 13.85
CA HIS A 291 45.97 -11.07 13.72
C HIS A 291 45.81 -11.73 15.10
N ALA A 292 45.06 -12.83 15.15
CA ALA A 292 44.81 -13.58 16.38
C ALA A 292 46.07 -14.16 17.04
N ASP A 293 47.20 -14.21 16.32
CA ASP A 293 48.51 -14.63 16.83
C ASP A 293 49.33 -13.46 17.43
N GLY A 294 48.78 -12.25 17.46
CA GLY A 294 49.42 -11.04 17.98
C GLY A 294 50.34 -10.34 16.97
N THR A 295 50.40 -10.78 15.72
CA THR A 295 51.18 -10.12 14.67
C THR A 295 50.42 -8.89 14.15
N GLU A 296 51.08 -7.73 14.16
CA GLU A 296 50.56 -6.49 13.58
C GLU A 296 51.10 -6.25 12.17
N HIS A 297 50.20 -5.94 11.24
CA HIS A 297 50.52 -5.48 9.90
C HIS A 297 49.99 -4.07 9.68
N CYS A 298 50.87 -3.16 9.24
CA CYS A 298 50.56 -1.78 8.91
C CYS A 298 50.88 -1.52 7.42
N THR A 299 49.94 -0.93 6.66
CA THR A 299 50.15 -0.49 5.26
C THR A 299 50.08 1.02 5.12
#